data_AF-A0A059WMX1-F1
#
_entry.id   AF-A0A059WMX1-F1
#
_cell.length_a   1.000
_cell.length_b   1.000
_cell.length_c   1.000
_cell.angle_alpha   90.00
_cell.angle_beta   90.00
_cell.angle_gamma   90.00
#
_symmetry.space_group_name_H-M   'P 1'
#
loop_
_entity.id
_entity.type
_entity.pdbx_description
1 polymer ?
#
loop_
_entity_poly.entity_id
_entity_poly.type
_entity_poly.pdbx_seq_one_letter_code
_entity_poly.pdbx_strand_id
1 'polypeptide(L)'
;NKGAQLVLKTVRAIEQGNYQSTPQPENGEVKRAPKIFKETCEIRWEQPGNQIRNFVRGLSPYPAAWTSIGEKTFKIFKTSATTQNDSGQKPGEYITDNKRYLYFKTGDGWISVDDLQPEGKKRMSIEEFFRGNKL
;
A
#
# COMPACT_ATOMS: atom_id res chain seq x y z
N ASN A 1 1.43 14.01 -18.61
CA ASN A 1 1.16 15.45 -18.35
C ASN A 1 -0.32 15.85 -18.43
N LYS A 2 -1.24 15.08 -17.82
CA LYS A 2 -2.69 15.40 -17.88
C LYS A 2 -3.04 16.68 -17.08
N GLY A 3 -2.45 16.86 -15.89
CA GLY A 3 -2.72 18.02 -15.05
C GLY A 3 -2.28 19.35 -15.67
N ALA A 4 -1.04 19.44 -16.18
CA ALA A 4 -0.53 20.66 -16.81
C ALA A 4 -1.36 21.11 -18.01
N GLN A 5 -1.75 20.18 -18.89
CA GLN A 5 -2.61 20.48 -20.04
C GLN A 5 -4.00 20.95 -19.61
N LEU A 6 -4.58 20.33 -18.57
CA LEU A 6 -5.85 20.74 -18.00
C LEU A 6 -5.76 22.17 -17.44
N VAL A 7 -4.72 22.48 -16.67
CA VAL A 7 -4.51 23.83 -16.12
C VAL A 7 -4.44 24.87 -17.24
N LEU A 8 -3.63 24.62 -18.28
CA LEU A 8 -3.53 25.54 -19.42
C LEU A 8 -4.87 25.72 -20.14
N LYS A 9 -5.62 24.64 -20.36
CA LYS A 9 -6.95 24.68 -20.95
C LYS A 9 -7.90 25.53 -20.10
N THR A 10 -7.90 25.33 -18.78
CA THR A 10 -8.77 26.05 -17.85
C THR A 10 -8.41 27.54 -17.79
N VAL A 11 -7.12 27.90 -17.73
CA VAL A 11 -6.69 29.32 -17.71
C VAL A 11 -7.12 30.04 -18.99
N ARG A 12 -6.96 29.42 -20.16
CA ARG A 12 -7.43 29.99 -21.43
C ARG A 12 -8.96 30.13 -21.49
N ALA A 13 -9.68 29.16 -20.95
CA ALA A 13 -11.14 29.22 -20.85
C ALA A 13 -11.59 30.39 -19.96
N ILE A 14 -10.87 30.66 -18.87
CA ILE A 14 -11.11 31.82 -17.99
C ILE A 14 -10.83 33.14 -18.74
N GLU A 15 -9.69 33.23 -19.43
CA GLU A 15 -9.31 34.41 -20.23
C GLU A 15 -10.35 34.74 -21.31
N GLN A 16 -10.92 33.73 -21.95
CA GLN A 16 -11.94 33.86 -23.00
C GLN A 16 -13.36 34.05 -22.45
N GLY A 17 -13.56 34.03 -21.12
CA GLY A 17 -14.89 34.05 -20.50
C GLY A 17 -15.74 32.80 -20.79
N ASN A 18 -15.15 31.73 -21.32
CA ASN A 18 -15.81 30.50 -21.74
C ASN A 18 -15.56 29.36 -20.73
N TYR A 19 -16.01 29.56 -19.49
CA TYR A 19 -15.87 28.56 -18.43
C TYR A 19 -17.22 28.33 -17.73
N GLN A 20 -17.46 27.08 -17.34
CA GLN A 20 -18.65 26.67 -16.59
C GLN A 20 -18.22 26.27 -15.19
N SER A 21 -18.82 26.87 -14.16
CA SER A 21 -18.59 26.51 -12.76
C SER A 21 -19.68 25.55 -12.29
N THR A 22 -19.29 24.51 -11.55
CA THR A 22 -20.23 23.59 -10.90
C THR A 22 -20.09 23.76 -9.39
N PRO A 23 -21.16 24.16 -8.67
CA PRO A 23 -21.16 24.19 -7.21
C PRO A 23 -20.82 22.81 -6.62
N GLN A 24 -20.08 22.78 -5.52
CA GLN A 24 -19.86 21.53 -4.79
C GLN A 24 -21.17 21.13 -4.09
N PRO A 25 -21.50 19.82 -4.01
CA PRO A 25 -22.69 19.37 -3.29
C PRO A 25 -22.66 19.78 -1.81
N GLU A 26 -23.71 20.43 -1.32
CA GLU A 26 -23.85 20.82 0.09
C GLU A 26 -24.25 19.62 0.98
N ASN A 27 -24.98 18.67 0.39
CA ASN A 27 -25.52 17.51 1.09
C ASN A 27 -24.67 16.28 0.74
N GLY A 28 -23.83 15.85 1.67
CA GLY A 28 -23.04 14.63 1.53
C GLY A 28 -21.87 14.59 2.52
N GLU A 29 -21.38 13.39 2.78
CA GLU A 29 -20.21 13.20 3.63
C GLU A 29 -18.95 13.64 2.86
N VAL A 30 -18.38 14.79 3.25
CA VAL A 30 -17.14 15.30 2.65
C VAL A 30 -15.97 14.40 3.05
N LYS A 31 -15.51 13.58 2.10
CA LYS A 31 -14.34 12.72 2.32
C LYS A 31 -13.06 13.56 2.41
N ARG A 32 -12.55 13.72 3.62
CA ARG A 32 -11.26 14.40 3.83
C ARG A 32 -10.11 13.50 3.39
N ALA A 33 -9.08 14.12 2.82
CA ALA A 33 -7.79 13.49 2.55
C ALA A 33 -6.77 14.01 3.58
N PRO A 34 -6.69 13.40 4.78
CA PRO A 34 -5.75 13.83 5.81
C PRO A 34 -4.30 13.64 5.37
N LYS A 35 -3.39 14.38 6.02
CA LYS A 35 -1.95 14.21 5.82
C LYS A 35 -1.52 12.81 6.23
N ILE A 36 -0.62 12.22 5.45
CA ILE A 36 -0.04 10.92 5.74
C ILE A 36 1.14 11.10 6.71
N PHE A 37 1.14 10.31 7.78
CA PHE A 37 2.21 10.20 8.77
C PHE A 37 2.78 8.77 8.79
N LYS A 38 3.94 8.58 9.43
CA LYS A 38 4.59 7.27 9.47
C LYS A 38 3.68 6.21 10.09
N GLU A 39 3.00 6.56 11.18
CA GLU A 39 2.09 5.70 11.93
C GLU A 39 0.88 5.29 11.09
N THR A 40 0.41 6.18 10.22
CA THR A 40 -0.69 5.88 9.28
C THR A 40 -0.29 4.98 8.12
N CYS A 41 1.01 4.67 7.98
CA CYS A 41 1.54 3.76 6.96
C CYS A 41 1.73 2.33 7.48
N GLU A 42 1.46 2.08 8.77
CA GLU A 42 1.53 0.74 9.33
C GLU A 42 0.42 -0.15 8.75
N ILE A 43 0.78 -1.36 8.33
CA ILE A 43 -0.17 -2.33 7.83
C ILE A 43 -0.97 -2.89 9.01
N ARG A 44 -2.29 -2.69 8.96
CA ARG A 44 -3.25 -3.34 9.86
C ARG A 44 -3.67 -4.68 9.27
N TRP A 45 -3.09 -5.76 9.78
CA TRP A 45 -3.27 -7.09 9.21
C TRP A 45 -4.66 -7.68 9.45
N GLU A 46 -5.42 -7.15 10.41
CA GLU A 46 -6.81 -7.52 10.67
C GLU A 46 -7.76 -7.12 9.53
N GLN A 47 -7.29 -6.27 8.60
CA GLN A 47 -8.08 -5.85 7.45
C GLN A 47 -8.19 -6.96 6.39
N PRO A 48 -9.22 -6.93 5.53
CA PRO A 48 -9.32 -7.81 4.38
C PRO A 48 -8.10 -7.69 3.44
N GLY A 49 -7.65 -8.79 2.85
CA GLY A 49 -6.43 -8.83 2.04
C GLY A 49 -6.48 -7.90 0.83
N ASN A 50 -7.66 -7.71 0.23
CA ASN A 50 -7.85 -6.73 -0.84
C ASN A 50 -7.64 -5.27 -0.36
N GLN A 51 -8.04 -4.95 0.86
CA GLN A 51 -7.82 -3.61 1.44
C GLN A 51 -6.34 -3.39 1.71
N ILE A 52 -5.65 -4.37 2.29
CA ILE A 52 -4.20 -4.31 2.52
C ILE A 52 -3.44 -4.16 1.21
N ARG A 53 -3.81 -4.91 0.16
CA ARG A 53 -3.19 -4.79 -1.17
C ARG A 53 -3.39 -3.39 -1.76
N ASN A 54 -4.57 -2.80 -1.61
CA ASN A 54 -4.84 -1.45 -2.07
C ASN A 54 -4.09 -0.39 -1.24
N PHE A 55 -3.95 -0.62 0.07
CA PHE A 55 -3.19 0.23 0.97
C PHE A 55 -1.70 0.25 0.60
N VAL A 56 -1.08 -0.92 0.39
CA VAL A 56 0.31 -1.05 -0.10
C VAL A 56 0.47 -0.32 -1.44
N ARG A 57 -0.45 -0.52 -2.39
CA ARG A 57 -0.42 0.17 -3.69
C ARG A 57 -0.55 1.68 -3.57
N GLY A 58 -1.41 2.17 -2.69
CA GLY A 58 -1.66 3.60 -2.49
C GLY A 58 -0.49 4.35 -1.86
N LEU A 59 0.34 3.64 -1.08
CA LEU A 59 1.53 4.20 -0.42
C LEU A 59 2.84 3.93 -1.17
N SER A 60 2.82 3.15 -2.25
CA SER A 60 4.02 2.79 -3.03
C SER A 60 4.23 3.77 -4.20
N PRO A 61 5.47 4.21 -4.50
CA PRO A 61 6.73 3.84 -3.83
C PRO A 61 7.05 4.69 -2.59
N TYR A 62 6.33 5.78 -2.35
CA TYR A 62 6.54 6.69 -1.23
C TYR A 62 5.19 7.09 -0.62
N PRO A 63 5.02 7.06 0.71
CA PRO A 63 6.02 6.81 1.77
C PRO A 63 6.34 5.33 2.06
N ALA A 64 5.66 4.42 1.36
CA ALA A 64 5.60 2.97 1.55
C ALA A 64 4.84 2.53 2.82
N ALA A 65 4.03 1.49 2.67
CA ALA A 65 3.45 0.78 3.80
C ALA A 65 4.56 0.03 4.55
N TRP A 66 4.39 -0.23 5.84
CA TRP A 66 5.38 -0.97 6.62
C TRP A 66 4.74 -1.90 7.64
N THR A 67 5.50 -2.92 8.04
CA THR A 67 5.17 -3.81 9.14
C THR A 67 6.44 -4.15 9.92
N SER A 68 6.29 -4.72 11.12
CA SER A 68 7.40 -5.17 11.94
C SER A 68 7.41 -6.68 12.04
N ILE A 69 8.59 -7.29 11.88
CA ILE A 69 8.81 -8.72 12.12
C ILE A 69 9.91 -8.83 13.16
N GLY A 70 9.56 -9.30 14.36
CA GLY A 70 10.40 -9.17 15.54
C GLY A 70 10.69 -7.68 15.83
N GLU A 71 11.96 -7.34 16.03
CA GLU A 71 12.41 -5.98 16.32
C GLU A 71 12.72 -5.15 15.06
N LYS A 72 12.55 -5.72 13.86
CA LYS A 72 12.95 -5.07 12.60
C LYS A 72 11.74 -4.57 11.82
N THR A 73 11.87 -3.38 11.24
CA THR A 73 10.85 -2.84 10.33
C THR A 73 11.12 -3.23 8.87
N PHE A 74 10.05 -3.57 8.16
CA PHE A 74 10.06 -3.89 6.73
C PHE A 74 9.06 -2.98 6.02
N LYS A 75 9.54 -2.22 5.04
CA LYS A 75 8.64 -1.52 4.11
C LYS A 75 8.19 -2.50 3.02
N ILE A 76 6.91 -2.44 2.68
CA ILE A 76 6.28 -3.33 1.71
C ILE A 76 5.86 -2.49 0.50
N PHE A 77 6.27 -2.91 -0.69
CA PHE A 77 6.03 -2.15 -1.93
C PHE A 77 5.09 -2.84 -2.89
N LYS A 78 4.99 -4.17 -2.79
CA LYS A 78 4.16 -4.99 -3.65
C LYS A 78 3.68 -6.22 -2.90
N THR A 79 2.39 -6.48 -3.03
CA THR A 79 1.75 -7.70 -2.54
C THR A 79 0.84 -8.29 -3.61
N SER A 80 0.66 -9.60 -3.55
CA SER A 80 -0.23 -10.36 -4.42
C SER A 80 -1.24 -11.15 -3.59
N ALA A 81 -2.40 -11.45 -4.19
CA ALA A 81 -3.32 -12.39 -3.57
C ALA A 81 -2.71 -13.79 -3.57
N THR A 82 -2.91 -14.53 -2.50
CA THR A 82 -2.51 -15.94 -2.42
C THR A 82 -3.60 -16.72 -1.71
N THR A 83 -3.69 -18.01 -2.01
CA THR A 83 -4.58 -18.92 -1.32
C THR A 83 -3.71 -19.83 -0.48
N GLN A 84 -3.95 -19.82 0.84
CA GLN A 84 -3.42 -20.83 1.72
C GLN A 84 -4.48 -21.42 2.61
N ASN A 85 -4.29 -22.69 2.96
CA ASN A 85 -5.16 -23.37 3.89
C ASN A 85 -5.16 -22.63 5.23
N ASP A 86 -6.33 -22.51 5.85
CA ASP A 86 -6.40 -21.89 7.15
C ASP A 86 -5.81 -22.84 8.19
N SER A 87 -4.63 -22.52 8.69
CA SER A 87 -3.91 -23.32 9.68
C SER A 87 -4.01 -22.74 11.09
N GLY A 88 -5.03 -21.91 11.36
CA GLY A 88 -5.32 -21.37 12.68
C GLY A 88 -4.48 -20.16 13.08
N GLN A 89 -3.70 -19.59 12.15
CA GLN A 89 -2.93 -18.37 12.38
C GLN A 89 -3.82 -17.16 12.58
N LYS A 90 -3.35 -16.25 13.42
CA LYS A 90 -4.01 -14.96 13.64
C LYS A 90 -3.56 -13.93 12.60
N PRO A 91 -4.40 -12.94 12.26
CA PRO A 91 -3.98 -11.83 11.42
C PRO A 91 -2.67 -11.21 11.88
N GLY A 92 -1.74 -11.00 10.95
CA GLY A 92 -0.39 -10.48 11.22
C GLY A 92 0.67 -11.54 11.47
N GLU A 93 0.29 -12.78 11.74
CA GLU A 93 1.23 -13.90 11.69
C GLU A 93 1.60 -14.22 10.24
N TYR A 94 2.80 -14.77 10.04
CA TYR A 94 3.33 -15.08 8.72
C TYR A 94 3.80 -16.53 8.60
N ILE A 95 3.86 -17.00 7.36
CA ILE A 95 4.49 -18.27 6.99
C ILE A 95 5.46 -18.03 5.84
N THR A 96 6.56 -18.76 5.87
CA THR A 96 7.61 -18.67 4.85
C THR A 96 8.35 -20.00 4.74
N ASP A 97 8.82 -20.34 3.54
CA ASP A 97 9.79 -21.42 3.34
C ASP A 97 11.25 -20.93 3.48
N ASN A 98 11.43 -19.66 3.87
CA ASN A 98 12.72 -18.97 3.95
C ASN A 98 13.53 -19.03 2.63
N LYS A 99 12.82 -19.12 1.49
CA LYS A 99 13.45 -19.23 0.17
C LYS A 99 12.70 -18.46 -0.92
N ARG A 100 11.40 -18.69 -1.05
CA ARG A 100 10.59 -18.23 -2.19
C ARG A 100 9.46 -17.30 -1.79
N TYR A 101 8.88 -17.49 -0.60
CA TYR A 101 7.67 -16.77 -0.26
C TYR A 101 7.64 -16.26 1.17
N LEU A 102 6.90 -15.18 1.38
CA LEU A 102 6.49 -14.67 2.68
C LEU A 102 5.02 -14.32 2.60
N TYR A 103 4.19 -15.10 3.29
CA TYR A 103 2.75 -14.90 3.31
C TYR A 103 2.32 -14.41 4.68
N PHE A 104 1.47 -13.39 4.72
CA PHE A 104 0.87 -12.88 5.94
C PHE A 104 -0.60 -13.26 5.99
N LYS A 105 -1.06 -13.70 7.17
CA LYS A 105 -2.46 -13.92 7.45
C LYS A 105 -3.16 -12.55 7.53
N THR A 106 -4.26 -12.42 6.81
CA THR A 106 -5.14 -11.24 6.84
C THR A 106 -6.42 -11.56 7.60
N GLY A 107 -7.31 -10.56 7.77
CA GLY A 107 -8.61 -10.77 8.42
C GLY A 107 -9.52 -11.81 7.72
N ASP A 108 -9.29 -12.09 6.44
CA ASP A 108 -10.15 -12.91 5.58
C ASP A 108 -9.38 -13.95 4.74
N GLY A 109 -8.06 -14.09 4.91
CA GLY A 109 -7.27 -14.96 4.05
C GLY A 109 -5.76 -14.75 4.22
N TRP A 110 -5.04 -14.79 3.09
CA TRP A 110 -3.60 -14.65 3.05
C TRP A 110 -3.19 -13.71 1.92
N ILE A 111 -2.09 -12.98 2.11
CA ILE A 111 -1.45 -12.23 1.02
C ILE A 111 0.04 -12.56 0.93
N SER A 112 0.55 -12.52 -0.29
CA SER A 112 1.99 -12.63 -0.58
C SER A 112 2.67 -11.29 -0.52
N VAL A 113 3.81 -11.22 0.14
CA VAL A 113 4.76 -10.10 0.05
C VAL A 113 5.76 -10.42 -1.05
N ASP A 114 5.75 -9.61 -2.10
CA ASP A 114 6.56 -9.86 -3.30
C ASP A 114 7.81 -8.98 -3.33
N ASP A 115 7.66 -7.70 -2.93
CA ASP A 115 8.75 -6.73 -2.83
C ASP A 115 8.74 -6.05 -1.46
N LEU A 116 9.91 -6.04 -0.82
CA LEU A 116 10.11 -5.42 0.49
C LEU A 116 11.43 -4.64 0.56
N GLN A 117 11.58 -3.84 1.61
CA GLN A 117 12.84 -3.22 1.99
C GLN A 117 13.01 -3.44 3.50
N PRO A 118 13.97 -4.29 3.91
CA PRO A 118 14.37 -4.39 5.31
C PRO A 118 15.00 -3.08 5.76
N GLU A 119 14.87 -2.78 7.05
CA GLU A 119 15.54 -1.63 7.66
C GLU A 119 17.04 -1.57 7.32
N GLY A 120 17.51 -0.39 6.90
CA GLY A 120 18.90 -0.16 6.52
C GLY A 120 19.36 -0.84 5.22
N LYS A 121 18.48 -1.48 4.46
CA LYS A 121 18.80 -2.16 3.19
C LYS A 121 18.09 -1.50 2.00
N LYS A 122 18.44 -1.93 0.79
CA LYS A 122 17.76 -1.53 -0.45
C LYS A 122 16.46 -2.33 -0.62
N ARG A 123 15.51 -1.79 -1.40
CA ARG A 123 14.34 -2.54 -1.87
C ARG A 123 14.81 -3.75 -2.70
N MET A 124 14.18 -4.89 -2.48
CA MET A 124 14.47 -6.15 -3.16
C MET A 124 13.22 -7.01 -3.24
N SER A 125 13.24 -8.01 -4.14
CA SER A 125 12.21 -9.03 -4.17
C SER A 125 12.33 -9.97 -2.96
N ILE A 126 11.26 -10.70 -2.66
CA ILE A 126 11.26 -11.65 -1.56
C ILE A 126 12.27 -12.79 -1.74
N GLU A 127 12.48 -13.26 -2.97
CA GLU A 127 13.50 -14.27 -3.28
C GLU A 127 14.91 -13.74 -3.05
N GLU A 128 15.20 -12.51 -3.48
CA GLU A 128 16.50 -11.87 -3.26
C GLU A 128 16.79 -11.68 -1.77
N PHE A 129 15.76 -11.32 -1.00
CA PHE A 129 15.87 -11.22 0.45
C PHE A 129 16.29 -12.56 1.08
N PHE A 130 15.61 -13.65 0.72
CA PHE A 130 15.89 -14.98 1.29
C PHE A 130 17.18 -15.65 0.80
N ARG A 131 17.83 -15.15 -0.27
CA ARG A 131 19.17 -15.63 -0.66
C ARG A 131 20.24 -15.33 0.39
N GLY A 132 20.03 -14.33 1.25
CA GLY A 132 21.00 -13.94 2.27
C GLY A 132 20.44 -13.73 3.68
N ASN A 133 19.13 -13.90 3.87
CA ASN A 133 18.45 -13.66 5.15
C ASN A 133 17.45 -14.77 5.45
N LYS A 134 17.06 -14.87 6.72
CA LYS A 134 15.96 -15.72 7.20
C LYS A 134 15.08 -14.91 8.15
N LEU A 135 13.82 -15.33 8.26
CA LEU A 135 12.82 -14.84 9.20
C LEU A 135 12.37 -15.97 10.13
#